data_AF-A0A835F7J2-F1
#
_entry.id   AF-A0A835F7J2-F1
#
_cell.length_a   1.000
_cell.length_b   1.000
_cell.length_c   1.000
_cell.angle_alpha   90.00
_cell.angle_beta   90.00
_cell.angle_gamma   90.00
#
_symmetry.space_group_name_H-M   'P 1'
#
loop_
_entity.id
_entity.type
_entity.pdbx_description
1 polymer ?
#
loop_
_entity_poly.entity_id
_entity_poly.type
_entity_poly.pdbx_seq_one_letter_code
_entity_poly.pdbx_strand_id
1 'polypeptide(L)'
;MAKFVWSIVAMVVGAPCRPNSFEQYWIWVKTFLKGGEKFFMAGLVAICWALWRARNGICFDKKPVRFPTEIVCSVSSFLTY
;
A
#
# COMPACT_ATOMS: atom_id res chain seq x y z
N MET A 1 9.17 5.54 -2.80
CA MET A 1 8.21 5.08 -1.76
C MET A 1 7.17 4.13 -2.29
N ALA A 2 6.28 4.55 -3.20
CA ALA A 2 5.18 3.69 -3.69
C ALA A 2 5.65 2.30 -4.17
N LYS A 3 6.67 2.27 -5.03
CA LYS A 3 7.30 1.04 -5.53
C LYS A 3 7.70 0.08 -4.39
N PHE A 4 8.33 0.59 -3.34
CA PHE A 4 8.78 -0.21 -2.21
C PHE A 4 7.63 -0.70 -1.34
N VAL A 5 6.66 0.16 -1.03
CA VAL A 5 5.45 -0.20 -0.26
C VAL A 5 4.68 -1.32 -0.96
N TRP A 6 4.45 -1.18 -2.27
CA TRP A 6 3.81 -2.22 -3.08
C TRP A 6 4.64 -3.52 -3.16
N SER A 7 5.97 -3.44 -3.11
CA SER A 7 6.82 -4.64 -3.01
C SER A 7 6.67 -5.35 -1.66
N ILE A 8 6.56 -4.62 -0.54
CA ILE A 8 6.27 -5.24 0.76
C ILE A 8 4.88 -5.87 0.76
N VAL A 9 3.87 -5.15 0.26
CA VAL A 9 2.50 -5.68 0.18
C VAL A 9 2.48 -6.96 -0.66
N ALA A 10 3.20 -6.98 -1.78
CA ALA A 10 3.33 -8.18 -2.59
C ALA A 10 4.00 -9.34 -1.84
N MET A 11 5.07 -9.06 -1.09
CA MET A 11 5.73 -10.07 -0.23
C MET A 11 4.77 -10.66 0.81
N VAL A 12 3.96 -9.82 1.48
CA VAL A 12 3.00 -10.27 2.51
C VAL A 12 1.87 -11.10 1.91
N VAL A 13 1.38 -10.73 0.73
CA VAL A 13 0.33 -11.47 0.01
C VAL A 13 0.90 -12.76 -0.63
N GLY A 14 2.22 -12.92 -0.71
CA GLY A 14 2.87 -14.04 -1.38
C GLY A 14 2.85 -13.92 -2.91
N ALA A 15 2.76 -12.71 -3.45
CA ALA A 15 2.79 -12.46 -4.88
C ALA A 15 4.23 -12.29 -5.39
N PRO A 16 4.59 -12.88 -6.54
CA PRO A 16 5.93 -12.79 -7.12
C PRO A 16 6.24 -11.41 -7.74
N CYS A 17 5.20 -10.58 -7.93
CA CYS A 17 5.31 -9.27 -8.55
C CYS A 17 4.43 -8.26 -7.83
N ARG A 18 4.69 -6.98 -8.04
CA ARG A 18 3.83 -5.88 -7.58
C ARG A 18 3.05 -5.27 -8.74
N PRO A 19 1.88 -4.66 -8.50
CA PRO A 19 1.23 -3.84 -9.51
C PRO A 19 2.00 -2.53 -9.73
N ASN A 20 1.98 -2.03 -10.97
CA ASN A 20 2.62 -0.77 -11.34
C ASN A 20 1.61 0.34 -11.70
N SER A 21 0.31 0.02 -11.73
CA SER A 21 -0.81 0.93 -11.97
C SER A 21 -2.07 0.45 -11.26
N PHE A 22 -3.11 1.28 -11.19
CA PHE A 22 -4.42 0.91 -10.65
C PHE A 22 -5.10 -0.20 -11.46
N GLU A 23 -5.01 -0.15 -12.79
CA GLU A 23 -5.53 -1.20 -13.66
C GLU A 23 -4.84 -2.55 -13.38
N GLN A 24 -3.50 -2.53 -13.25
CA GLN A 24 -2.75 -3.74 -12.90
C GLN A 24 -3.07 -4.21 -11.48
N TYR A 25 -3.37 -3.31 -10.55
CA TYR A 25 -3.77 -3.68 -9.19
C TYR A 25 -5.01 -4.56 -9.19
N TRP A 26 -6.05 -4.23 -9.96
CA TRP A 26 -7.27 -5.02 -9.99
C TRP A 26 -7.05 -6.45 -10.49
N ILE A 27 -6.21 -6.61 -11.51
CA ILE A 27 -5.83 -7.93 -12.02
C ILE A 27 -4.98 -8.67 -10.99
N TRP A 28 -4.00 -7.97 -10.41
CA TRP A 28 -3.06 -8.51 -9.43
C TRP A 28 -3.78 -8.99 -8.16
N VAL A 29 -4.65 -8.17 -7.57
CA VAL A 29 -5.31 -8.49 -6.29
C VAL A 29 -6.30 -9.64 -6.43
N LYS A 30 -7.02 -9.72 -7.55
CA LYS A 30 -7.90 -10.87 -7.88
C LYS A 30 -7.12 -12.17 -8.05
N THR A 31 -5.90 -12.07 -8.56
CA THR A 31 -5.03 -13.24 -8.81
C THR A 31 -4.43 -13.78 -7.52
N PHE A 32 -3.89 -12.89 -6.68
CA PHE A 32 -3.06 -13.29 -5.53
C PHE A 32 -3.79 -13.25 -4.18
N LEU A 33 -4.94 -12.57 -4.07
CA LEU A 33 -5.72 -12.48 -2.83
C LEU A 33 -7.13 -13.05 -3.02
N LYS A 34 -7.22 -14.34 -3.36
CA LYS A 34 -8.50 -15.05 -3.54
C LYS A 34 -9.28 -15.11 -2.22
N GLY A 35 -10.57 -14.77 -2.25
CA GLY A 35 -11.44 -14.73 -1.06
C GLY A 35 -11.34 -13.44 -0.23
N GLY A 36 -10.49 -12.50 -0.63
CA GLY A 36 -10.31 -11.20 0.04
C GLY A 36 -11.08 -10.04 -0.60
N GLU A 37 -12.06 -10.30 -1.46
CA GLU A 37 -12.67 -9.29 -2.36
C GLU A 37 -13.21 -8.05 -1.63
N LYS A 38 -13.81 -8.25 -0.46
CA LYS A 38 -14.30 -7.16 0.41
C LYS A 38 -13.21 -6.18 0.85
N PHE A 39 -11.95 -6.61 0.85
CA PHE A 39 -10.79 -5.80 1.24
C PHE A 39 -10.05 -5.17 0.06
N PHE A 40 -10.40 -5.48 -1.20
CA PHE A 40 -9.64 -4.98 -2.34
C PHE A 40 -9.69 -3.46 -2.44
N MET A 41 -10.88 -2.85 -2.29
CA MET A 41 -10.97 -1.39 -2.30
C MET A 41 -10.37 -0.78 -1.03
N ALA A 42 -10.72 -1.32 0.14
CA ALA A 42 -10.23 -0.80 1.43
C ALA A 42 -8.70 -0.82 1.52
N GLY A 43 -8.07 -1.91 1.08
CA GLY A 43 -6.61 -2.05 0.99
C GLY A 43 -5.99 -1.04 0.04
N LEU A 44 -6.58 -0.85 -1.15
CA LEU A 44 -6.08 0.13 -2.11
C LEU A 44 -6.14 1.56 -1.54
N VAL A 45 -7.28 1.93 -0.97
CA VAL A 45 -7.50 3.26 -0.38
C VAL A 45 -6.54 3.48 0.78
N ALA A 46 -6.38 2.52 1.69
CA ALA A 46 -5.46 2.62 2.82
C ALA A 46 -4.00 2.81 2.36
N ILE A 47 -3.55 2.05 1.36
CA ILE A 47 -2.20 2.18 0.78
C ILE A 47 -2.01 3.54 0.12
N CYS A 48 -2.97 3.97 -0.71
CA CYS A 48 -2.95 5.28 -1.36
C CYS A 48 -2.92 6.42 -0.35
N TRP A 49 -3.73 6.32 0.70
CA TRP A 49 -3.80 7.34 1.75
C TRP A 49 -2.50 7.43 2.55
N ALA A 50 -1.92 6.30 2.95
CA ALA A 50 -0.64 6.27 3.63
C ALA A 50 0.50 6.87 2.76
N LEU A 51 0.53 6.54 1.47
CA LEU A 51 1.49 7.11 0.52
C LEU A 51 1.30 8.62 0.34
N TRP A 52 0.05 9.09 0.23
CA TRP A 52 -0.27 10.51 0.14
C TRP A 52 0.19 11.27 1.38
N ARG A 53 -0.15 10.77 2.58
CA ARG A 53 0.26 11.37 3.86
C ARG A 53 1.78 11.42 4.01
N ALA A 54 2.47 10.34 3.64
CA ALA A 54 3.94 10.30 3.67
C ALA A 54 4.54 11.37 2.74
N ARG A 55 4.04 11.49 1.51
CA ARG A 55 4.51 12.51 0.55
C ARG A 55 4.24 13.93 1.03
N ASN A 56 3.03 14.20 1.54
CA ASN A 56 2.67 15.53 2.03
C ASN A 56 3.45 15.91 3.29
N GLY A 57 3.71 14.96 4.20
CA GLY A 57 4.52 15.22 5.40
C GLY A 57 5.96 15.61 5.05
N ILE A 58 6.53 15.03 4.00
CA ILE A 58 7.87 15.41 3.51
C ILE A 58 7.84 16.83 2.92
N CYS A 59 6.83 17.12 2.09
CA CYS A 59 6.75 18.38 1.34
C CYS A 59 6.39 19.58 2.24
N PHE A 60 5.41 19.42 3.13
CA PHE A 60 4.81 20.52 3.89
C PHE A 60 5.28 20.58 5.34
N ASP A 61 5.43 19.44 6.01
CA ASP A 61 5.83 19.36 7.42
C ASP A 61 7.35 19.22 7.63
N LYS A 62 8.13 19.05 6.55
CA LYS A 62 9.57 18.70 6.60
C LYS A 62 9.82 17.46 7.48
N LYS A 63 8.85 16.54 7.54
CA LYS A 63 8.95 15.27 8.27
C LYS A 63 9.47 14.19 7.30
N PRO A 64 10.77 13.87 7.30
CA PRO A 64 11.28 12.79 6.47
C PRO A 64 10.72 11.45 6.96
N VAL A 65 10.39 10.57 6.03
CA VAL A 65 10.12 9.16 6.36
C VAL A 65 11.46 8.51 6.68
N ARG A 66 11.61 8.00 7.90
CA ARG A 66 12.85 7.42 8.41
C ARG A 66 13.04 6.02 7.88
N PHE A 67 11.96 5.24 7.89
CA PHE A 67 11.95 3.88 7.36
C PHE A 67 10.70 3.66 6.51
N PRO A 68 10.83 3.06 5.33
CA PRO A 68 9.67 2.83 4.48
C PRO A 68 8.68 1.80 5.05
N THR A 69 9.08 1.04 6.09
CA THR A 69 8.19 0.20 6.91
C THR A 69 7.19 1.02 7.73
N GLU A 70 7.49 2.28 8.08
CA GLU A 70 6.55 3.18 8.77
C GLU A 70 5.28 3.41 7.95
N ILE A 71 5.42 3.46 6.63
CA ILE A 71 4.27 3.61 5.72
C ILE A 71 3.39 2.36 5.79
N VAL A 72 3.98 1.16 5.88
CA VAL A 72 3.23 -0.10 5.99
C VAL A 72 2.51 -0.18 7.33
N CYS A 73 3.15 0.21 8.43
CA CYS A 73 2.49 0.32 9.73
C CYS A 73 1.30 1.28 9.68
N SER A 74 1.45 2.42 8.98
CA SER A 74 0.34 3.36 8.78
C SER A 74 -0.81 2.75 7.97
N VAL A 75 -0.53 1.93 6.95
CA VAL A 75 -1.56 1.18 6.21
C VAL A 75 -2.32 0.24 7.14
N SER A 76 -1.61 -0.51 7.98
CA SER A 76 -2.23 -1.41 8.97
C SER A 76 -3.13 -0.65 9.95
N SER A 77 -2.69 0.52 10.43
CA SER A 77 -3.52 1.38 11.28
C SER A 77 -4.81 1.82 10.58
N PHE A 78 -4.77 2.16 9.28
CA PHE A 78 -5.96 2.54 8.53
C PHE A 78 -6.92 1.39 8.24
N LEU A 79 -6.42 0.15 8.16
CA LEU A 79 -7.26 -1.03 7.95
C LEU A 79 -7.89 -1.56 9.23
N THR A 80 -7.37 -1.17 10.39
CA THR A 80 -7.86 -1.59 11.71
C THR A 80 -8.97 -0.67 12.24
N TYR A 81 -9.15 0.50 11.63
CA TYR A 81 -10.20 1.46 11.95
C TYR A 81 -11.51 1.06 11.26
#